data_AF-A0A351SJZ7-F1
#
_entry.id   AF-A0A351SJZ7-F1
#
_cell.length_a   1.000
_cell.length_b   1.000
_cell.length_c   1.000
_cell.angle_alpha   90.00
_cell.angle_beta   90.00
_cell.angle_gamma   90.00
#
_symmetry.space_group_name_H-M   'P 1'
#
loop_
_entity.id
_entity.type
_entity.pdbx_description
1 polymer ?
#
loop_
_entity_poly.entity_id
_entity_poly.type
_entity_poly.pdbx_seq_one_letter_code
_entity_poly.pdbx_strand_id
1 'polypeptide(L)'
;PEQGFGQAFAADPGTLAAREEFRGTGGSLYYLQHQNITQGSEQLSIEIRDKDSGIVLSSHMLASGVDYTLNTLQGRILLTSPLSSVADGSTLVRAGSLSGNPAFLVATYEYSPLFNDLDEAAVGGRASHWFNDHVSAGMTLSKQEQSGGDQRLNAIDLLVRKTPETYIKVEVAESKGEGTGTQFSDDGGFTFTPLAQNRQNDLNAAALRVESG
;
A
#
# COMPACT_ATOMS: atom_id res chain seq x y z
N PRO A 1 41.14 14.25 -0.42
CA PRO A 1 40.14 15.30 -0.14
C PRO A 1 38.87 14.67 0.41
N GLU A 2 38.54 14.97 1.66
CA GLU A 2 37.25 14.62 2.26
C GLU A 2 36.15 15.32 1.47
N GLN A 3 35.23 14.56 0.87
CA GLN A 3 34.14 15.12 0.08
C GLN A 3 32.81 14.74 0.74
N GLY A 4 32.07 15.78 1.14
CA GLY A 4 30.68 15.66 1.55
C GLY A 4 29.76 15.84 0.35
N PHE A 5 28.71 15.03 0.28
CA PHE A 5 27.67 15.14 -0.73
C PHE A 5 26.30 15.18 -0.06
N GLY A 6 25.44 16.09 -0.50
CA GLY A 6 24.09 16.24 -0.01
C GLY A 6 23.10 16.51 -1.13
N GLN A 7 21.91 15.93 -1.03
CA GLN A 7 20.79 16.15 -1.93
C GLN A 7 19.50 16.31 -1.13
N ALA A 8 18.60 17.15 -1.61
CA ALA A 8 17.27 17.35 -1.04
C ALA A 8 16.22 17.33 -2.16
N PHE A 9 15.00 16.94 -1.82
CA PHE A 9 13.87 16.92 -2.73
C PHE A 9 12.59 17.40 -2.02
N ALA A 10 11.73 18.02 -2.81
CA ALA A 10 10.34 18.30 -2.48
C ALA A 10 9.55 18.03 -3.75
N ALA A 11 8.57 17.13 -3.67
CA ALA A 11 7.79 16.69 -4.81
C ALA A 11 6.33 16.48 -4.43
N ASP A 12 5.46 16.81 -5.38
CA ASP A 12 4.09 16.32 -5.41
C ASP A 12 4.12 14.91 -6.02
N PRO A 13 3.57 13.89 -5.34
CA PRO A 13 3.58 12.51 -5.84
C PRO A 13 2.77 12.33 -7.14
N GLY A 14 1.84 13.23 -7.47
CA GLY A 14 1.00 13.18 -8.67
C GLY A 14 -0.13 12.15 -8.64
N THR A 15 0.02 11.10 -7.84
CA THR A 15 -1.00 10.08 -7.56
C THR A 15 -0.89 9.59 -6.11
N LEU A 16 -2.00 9.10 -5.58
CA LEU A 16 -2.10 8.58 -4.22
C LEU A 16 -2.61 7.15 -4.21
N ALA A 17 -2.08 6.34 -3.31
CA ALA A 17 -2.60 5.01 -3.06
C ALA A 17 -3.87 5.06 -2.21
N ALA A 18 -4.85 4.23 -2.54
CA ALA A 18 -6.03 3.95 -1.74
C ALA A 18 -6.21 2.44 -1.57
N ARG A 19 -6.77 2.03 -0.42
CA ARG A 19 -7.20 0.66 -0.17
C ARG A 19 -8.62 0.66 0.37
N GLU A 20 -9.48 -0.10 -0.28
CA GLU A 20 -10.90 -0.15 0.04
C GLU A 20 -11.38 -1.59 0.14
N GLU A 21 -12.25 -1.85 1.10
CA GLU A 21 -12.88 -3.16 1.33
C GLU A 21 -14.39 -3.02 1.23
N PHE A 22 -15.01 -3.87 0.43
CA PHE A 22 -16.45 -3.91 0.25
C PHE A 22 -17.01 -5.22 0.75
N ARG A 23 -18.05 -5.17 1.58
CA ARG A 23 -18.83 -6.37 1.85
C ARG A 23 -19.53 -6.84 0.56
N GLY A 24 -19.57 -8.15 0.34
CA GLY A 24 -20.40 -8.72 -0.72
C GLY A 24 -21.86 -8.27 -0.57
N THR A 25 -22.46 -7.76 -1.65
CA THR A 25 -23.84 -7.24 -1.64
C THR A 25 -24.83 -8.19 -2.30
N GLY A 26 -24.34 -9.28 -2.90
CA GLY A 26 -25.09 -10.13 -3.82
C GLY A 26 -25.18 -9.57 -5.24
N GLY A 27 -24.64 -8.37 -5.49
CA GLY A 27 -24.56 -7.74 -6.80
C GLY A 27 -23.15 -7.80 -7.41
N SER A 28 -23.03 -7.26 -8.62
CA SER A 28 -21.74 -7.17 -9.33
C SER A 28 -21.16 -5.76 -9.39
N LEU A 29 -21.89 -4.76 -8.92
CA LEU A 29 -21.55 -3.35 -9.09
C LEU A 29 -21.03 -2.76 -7.79
N TYR A 30 -19.86 -2.14 -7.88
CA TYR A 30 -19.18 -1.49 -6.77
C TYR A 30 -18.63 -0.13 -7.21
N TYR A 31 -18.62 0.83 -6.29
CA TYR A 31 -18.06 2.16 -6.50
C TYR A 31 -16.88 2.38 -5.56
N LEU A 32 -15.76 2.80 -6.11
CA LEU A 32 -14.62 3.29 -5.35
C LEU A 32 -14.94 4.67 -4.79
N GLN A 33 -14.35 5.03 -3.65
CA GLN A 33 -14.52 6.37 -3.08
C GLN A 33 -13.97 7.44 -4.02
N HIS A 34 -12.94 7.09 -4.79
CA HIS A 34 -12.19 8.02 -5.63
C HIS A 34 -12.46 7.81 -7.13
N GLN A 35 -12.31 8.90 -7.87
CA GLN A 35 -12.36 8.95 -9.34
C GLN A 35 -10.96 9.19 -9.90
N ASN A 36 -10.82 9.23 -11.24
CA ASN A 36 -9.53 9.44 -11.91
C ASN A 36 -8.46 8.44 -11.47
N ILE A 37 -8.86 7.16 -11.46
CA ILE A 37 -7.96 6.06 -11.10
C ILE A 37 -6.86 5.95 -12.16
N THR A 38 -5.61 5.81 -11.71
CA THR A 38 -4.46 5.55 -12.57
C THR A 38 -4.66 4.21 -13.27
N GLN A 39 -4.72 4.22 -14.60
CA GLN A 39 -5.03 3.03 -15.38
C GLN A 39 -3.99 1.92 -15.15
N GLY A 40 -4.46 0.73 -14.75
CA GLY A 40 -3.60 -0.44 -14.51
C GLY A 40 -2.91 -0.44 -13.15
N SER A 41 -3.18 0.54 -12.29
CA SER A 41 -2.73 0.53 -10.89
C SER A 41 -3.57 -0.37 -10.00
N GLU A 42 -4.77 -0.76 -10.47
CA GLU A 42 -5.73 -1.49 -9.65
C GLU A 42 -5.33 -2.95 -9.42
N GLN A 43 -5.47 -3.40 -8.17
CA GLN A 43 -5.40 -4.78 -7.77
C GLN A 43 -6.66 -5.13 -6.99
N LEU A 44 -7.45 -6.06 -7.54
CA LEU A 44 -8.70 -6.51 -6.94
C LEU A 44 -8.56 -7.97 -6.50
N SER A 45 -9.11 -8.29 -5.34
CA SER A 45 -9.22 -9.67 -4.86
C SER A 45 -10.52 -9.89 -4.11
N ILE A 46 -11.00 -11.14 -4.12
CA ILE A 46 -12.08 -11.59 -3.25
C ILE A 46 -11.47 -12.30 -2.06
N GLU A 47 -11.77 -11.82 -0.85
CA GLU A 47 -11.35 -12.44 0.40
C GLU A 47 -12.55 -13.05 1.13
N ILE A 48 -12.39 -14.29 1.58
CA ILE A 48 -13.32 -14.91 2.52
C ILE A 48 -12.66 -14.86 3.89
N ARG A 49 -13.36 -14.28 4.87
CA ARG A 49 -12.82 -14.06 6.22
C ARG A 49 -13.63 -14.79 7.26
N ASP A 50 -12.96 -15.34 8.26
CA ASP A 50 -13.63 -15.97 9.39
C ASP A 50 -14.56 -14.97 10.08
N LYS A 51 -15.82 -15.36 10.30
CA LYS A 51 -16.85 -14.46 10.83
C LYS A 51 -16.59 -13.96 12.26
N ASP A 52 -15.84 -14.73 13.05
CA ASP A 52 -15.62 -14.46 14.47
C ASP A 52 -14.33 -13.67 14.71
N SER A 53 -13.26 -14.01 13.98
CA SER A 53 -11.93 -13.41 14.12
C SER A 53 -11.56 -12.39 13.05
N GLY A 54 -12.25 -12.39 11.91
CA GLY A 54 -11.93 -11.53 10.76
C GLY A 54 -10.67 -11.96 9.98
N ILE A 55 -10.06 -13.10 10.33
CA ILE A 55 -8.86 -13.61 9.65
C ILE A 55 -9.22 -14.05 8.23
N VAL A 56 -8.38 -13.70 7.25
CA VAL A 56 -8.52 -14.16 5.86
C VAL A 56 -8.31 -15.67 5.78
N LEU A 57 -9.35 -16.40 5.41
CA LEU A 57 -9.34 -17.84 5.21
C LEU A 57 -8.97 -18.21 3.75
N SER A 58 -9.33 -17.34 2.81
CA SER A 58 -9.03 -17.51 1.38
C SER A 58 -8.95 -16.14 0.71
N SER A 59 -8.03 -15.98 -0.24
CA SER A 59 -7.92 -14.79 -1.09
C SER A 59 -7.76 -15.23 -2.55
N HIS A 60 -8.54 -14.63 -3.44
CA HIS A 60 -8.51 -14.90 -4.87
C HIS A 60 -8.34 -13.60 -5.64
N MET A 61 -7.22 -13.46 -6.34
CA MET A 61 -6.94 -12.27 -7.16
C MET A 61 -7.74 -12.31 -8.46
N LEU A 62 -8.35 -11.18 -8.80
CA LEU A 62 -9.19 -11.03 -9.99
C LEU A 62 -8.38 -10.46 -11.16
N ALA A 63 -8.62 -10.98 -12.36
CA ALA A 63 -7.99 -10.49 -13.59
C ALA A 63 -8.86 -9.43 -14.28
N SER A 64 -8.25 -8.27 -14.57
CA SER A 64 -8.90 -7.17 -15.30
C SER A 64 -9.32 -7.63 -16.71
N GLY A 65 -10.54 -7.29 -17.11
CA GLY A 65 -11.15 -7.69 -18.39
C GLY A 65 -11.70 -9.12 -18.45
N VAL A 66 -11.41 -9.96 -17.44
CA VAL A 66 -11.91 -11.34 -17.35
C VAL A 66 -12.90 -11.49 -16.19
N ASP A 67 -12.47 -11.08 -15.00
CA ASP A 67 -13.26 -11.22 -13.77
C ASP A 67 -13.98 -9.92 -13.40
N TYR A 68 -13.49 -8.78 -13.93
CA TYR A 68 -14.12 -7.47 -13.74
C TYR A 68 -13.76 -6.49 -14.85
N THR A 69 -14.49 -5.38 -14.88
CA THR A 69 -14.13 -4.18 -15.64
C THR A 69 -14.13 -2.97 -14.72
N LEU A 70 -13.22 -2.02 -14.95
CA LEU A 70 -13.11 -0.79 -14.18
C LEU A 70 -13.33 0.42 -15.10
N ASN A 71 -14.24 1.30 -14.71
CA ASN A 71 -14.32 2.66 -15.25
C ASN A 71 -13.49 3.58 -14.35
N THR A 72 -12.27 3.88 -14.78
CA THR A 72 -11.31 4.68 -14.00
C THR A 72 -11.77 6.12 -13.79
N LEU A 73 -12.52 6.69 -14.73
CA LEU A 73 -13.05 8.06 -14.62
C LEU A 73 -14.14 8.17 -13.54
N GLN A 74 -14.95 7.13 -13.37
CA GLN A 74 -16.07 7.12 -12.44
C GLN A 74 -15.78 6.34 -11.15
N GLY A 75 -14.62 5.69 -11.05
CA GLY A 75 -14.31 4.78 -9.94
C GLY A 75 -15.23 3.56 -9.89
N ARG A 76 -15.77 3.10 -11.01
CA ARG A 76 -16.82 2.06 -11.00
C ARG A 76 -16.28 0.69 -11.39
N ILE A 77 -16.40 -0.27 -10.49
CA ILE A 77 -16.07 -1.68 -10.72
C ILE A 77 -17.34 -2.44 -11.09
N LEU A 78 -17.26 -3.23 -12.16
CA LEU A 78 -18.30 -4.18 -12.55
C LEU A 78 -17.68 -5.59 -12.64
N LEU A 79 -18.03 -6.44 -11.68
CA LEU A 79 -17.64 -7.85 -11.66
C LEU A 79 -18.40 -8.63 -12.73
N THR A 80 -17.77 -9.66 -13.31
CA THR A 80 -18.46 -10.55 -14.27
C THR A 80 -19.40 -11.54 -13.57
N SER A 81 -19.12 -11.86 -12.30
CA SER A 81 -19.98 -12.68 -11.44
C SER A 81 -20.39 -11.89 -10.20
N PRO A 82 -21.67 -11.94 -9.77
CA PRO A 82 -22.11 -11.28 -8.54
C PRO A 82 -21.36 -11.80 -7.31
N LEU A 83 -21.05 -10.92 -6.37
CA LEU A 83 -20.38 -11.28 -5.13
C LEU A 83 -21.40 -11.45 -4.01
N SER A 84 -21.71 -12.71 -3.66
CA SER A 84 -22.54 -13.05 -2.49
C SER A 84 -21.97 -12.43 -1.21
N SER A 85 -22.85 -12.06 -0.27
CA SER A 85 -22.45 -11.47 1.03
C SER A 85 -21.74 -12.47 1.97
N VAL A 86 -21.86 -13.76 1.66
CA VAL A 86 -21.21 -14.89 2.32
C VAL A 86 -20.73 -15.88 1.27
N ALA A 87 -19.72 -16.68 1.61
CA ALA A 87 -19.27 -17.75 0.74
C ALA A 87 -20.30 -18.89 0.69
N ASP A 88 -20.63 -19.33 -0.52
CA ASP A 88 -21.49 -20.48 -0.79
C ASP A 88 -20.66 -21.77 -0.90
N GLY A 89 -21.15 -22.86 -0.32
CA GLY A 89 -20.45 -24.15 -0.27
C GLY A 89 -20.42 -24.94 -1.58
N SER A 90 -20.72 -24.32 -2.73
CA SER A 90 -20.99 -25.00 -4.00
C SER A 90 -19.75 -25.36 -4.83
N THR A 91 -18.56 -24.86 -4.49
CA THR A 91 -17.28 -25.27 -5.11
C THR A 91 -16.66 -26.46 -4.35
N LEU A 92 -17.12 -27.65 -4.75
CA LEU A 92 -16.78 -28.96 -4.20
C LEU A 92 -15.32 -29.37 -4.39
N VAL A 93 -14.37 -28.82 -3.62
CA VAL A 93 -13.15 -29.53 -3.15
C VAL A 93 -12.63 -29.00 -1.80
N ARG A 94 -13.06 -27.82 -1.33
CA ARG A 94 -12.58 -27.20 -0.06
C ARG A 94 -13.64 -26.44 0.74
N ALA A 95 -14.91 -26.59 0.37
CA ALA A 95 -16.02 -25.67 0.72
C ALA A 95 -16.62 -25.79 2.13
N GLY A 96 -16.47 -26.93 2.81
CA GLY A 96 -17.16 -27.15 4.10
C GLY A 96 -16.76 -26.17 5.22
N SER A 97 -15.52 -25.66 5.19
CA SER A 97 -15.01 -24.74 6.21
C SER A 97 -15.19 -23.25 5.86
N LEU A 98 -15.53 -22.93 4.61
CA LEU A 98 -15.68 -21.54 4.15
C LEU A 98 -17.14 -21.09 4.13
N SER A 99 -18.09 -22.02 4.05
CA SER A 99 -19.52 -21.67 3.94
C SER A 99 -20.01 -20.83 5.11
N GLY A 100 -20.77 -19.77 4.81
CA GLY A 100 -21.35 -18.87 5.82
C GLY A 100 -20.38 -17.79 6.33
N ASN A 101 -19.11 -17.83 5.94
CA ASN A 101 -18.15 -16.76 6.22
C ASN A 101 -18.35 -15.56 5.30
N PRO A 102 -18.20 -14.32 5.79
CA PRO A 102 -18.32 -13.12 4.98
C PRO A 102 -17.31 -13.08 3.83
N ALA A 103 -17.80 -12.64 2.67
CA ALA A 103 -16.97 -12.37 1.50
C ALA A 103 -16.78 -10.86 1.33
N PHE A 104 -15.57 -10.47 0.93
CA PHE A 104 -15.19 -9.09 0.71
C PHE A 104 -14.53 -8.94 -0.66
N LEU A 105 -14.85 -7.85 -1.37
CA LEU A 105 -14.03 -7.36 -2.46
C LEU A 105 -13.00 -6.39 -1.86
N VAL A 106 -11.73 -6.65 -2.08
CA VAL A 106 -10.63 -5.77 -1.66
C VAL A 106 -10.03 -5.13 -2.90
N ALA A 107 -10.02 -3.81 -2.95
CA ALA A 107 -9.44 -3.02 -4.03
C ALA A 107 -8.28 -2.20 -3.49
N THR A 108 -7.14 -2.25 -4.15
CA THR A 108 -6.02 -1.32 -3.95
C THR A 108 -5.72 -0.67 -5.29
N TYR A 109 -5.52 0.65 -5.32
CA TYR A 109 -5.33 1.38 -6.57
C TYR A 109 -4.65 2.72 -6.30
N GLU A 110 -4.18 3.37 -7.36
CA GLU A 110 -3.71 4.75 -7.31
C GLU A 110 -4.71 5.68 -8.00
N TYR A 111 -4.87 6.90 -7.50
CA TYR A 111 -5.73 7.91 -8.11
C TYR A 111 -5.05 9.28 -8.15
N SER A 112 -5.39 10.10 -9.15
CA SER A 112 -4.97 11.49 -9.19
C SER A 112 -6.01 12.35 -8.49
N PRO A 113 -5.67 12.99 -7.36
CA PRO A 113 -6.56 13.93 -6.71
C PRO A 113 -6.85 15.12 -7.62
N LEU A 114 -8.02 15.73 -7.46
CA LEU A 114 -8.30 17.02 -8.10
C LEU A 114 -7.49 18.10 -7.35
N PHE A 115 -7.12 19.18 -8.03
CA PHE A 115 -6.20 20.27 -7.59
C PHE A 115 -6.53 20.98 -6.24
N ASN A 116 -7.47 20.46 -5.47
CA ASN A 116 -7.98 20.95 -4.21
C ASN A 116 -7.43 20.16 -3.00
N ASP A 117 -6.83 18.99 -3.19
CA ASP A 117 -6.16 18.20 -2.14
C ASP A 117 -4.68 18.58 -2.02
N LEU A 118 -4.41 19.88 -1.82
CA LEU A 118 -3.07 20.51 -1.87
C LEU A 118 -2.14 20.18 -0.67
N ASP A 119 -2.52 19.25 0.19
CA ASP A 119 -1.80 18.95 1.43
C ASP A 119 -0.90 17.70 1.33
N GLU A 120 -0.68 17.18 0.11
CA GLU A 120 0.09 15.96 -0.11
C GLU A 120 1.45 16.27 -0.73
N ALA A 121 2.48 16.13 0.08
CA ALA A 121 3.85 16.43 -0.31
C ALA A 121 4.81 15.35 0.19
N ALA A 122 5.78 15.01 -0.65
CA ALA A 122 6.94 14.21 -0.27
C ALA A 122 8.16 15.12 -0.18
N VAL A 123 8.75 15.21 1.00
CA VAL A 123 9.96 16.00 1.26
C VAL A 123 11.03 15.14 1.90
N GLY A 124 12.29 15.36 1.52
CA GLY A 124 13.36 14.60 2.12
C GLY A 124 14.74 15.04 1.67
N GLY A 125 15.74 14.38 2.23
CA GLY A 125 17.12 14.64 1.91
C GLY A 125 18.05 13.55 2.38
N ARG A 126 19.22 13.54 1.77
CA ARG A 126 20.31 12.63 2.09
C ARG A 126 21.60 13.43 2.17
N ALA A 127 22.40 13.14 3.18
CA ALA A 127 23.75 13.63 3.31
C ALA A 127 24.70 12.46 3.51
N SER A 128 25.89 12.55 2.94
CA SER A 128 26.96 11.57 3.11
C SER A 128 28.32 12.23 3.13
N HIS A 129 29.27 11.58 3.79
CA HIS A 129 30.61 12.10 3.96
C HIS A 129 31.64 10.97 3.86
N TRP A 130 32.69 11.18 3.07
CA TRP A 130 33.85 10.32 3.00
C TRP A 130 34.91 10.78 3.99
N PHE A 131 35.19 9.96 5.00
CA PHE A 131 36.26 10.22 5.97
C PHE A 131 37.64 9.95 5.38
N ASN A 132 37.72 9.06 4.40
CA ASN A 132 38.91 8.74 3.61
C ASN A 132 38.48 8.02 2.33
N ASP A 133 39.43 7.50 1.54
CA ASP A 133 39.13 6.84 0.28
C ASP A 133 38.37 5.49 0.44
N HIS A 134 38.26 4.98 1.67
CA HIS A 134 37.76 3.65 2.00
C HIS A 134 36.45 3.69 2.80
N VAL A 135 36.16 4.75 3.54
CA VAL A 135 35.03 4.78 4.50
C VAL A 135 34.13 5.99 4.25
N SER A 136 32.84 5.71 4.09
CA SER A 136 31.77 6.70 4.00
C SER A 136 30.67 6.42 5.01
N ALA A 137 30.06 7.49 5.54
CA ALA A 137 28.81 7.40 6.28
C ALA A 137 27.76 8.29 5.63
N GLY A 138 26.51 7.87 5.69
CA GLY A 138 25.37 8.61 5.19
C GLY A 138 24.18 8.59 6.15
N MET A 139 23.30 9.56 5.97
CA MET A 139 21.98 9.60 6.59
C MET A 139 20.93 10.06 5.58
N THR A 140 19.73 9.52 5.68
CA THR A 140 18.58 9.87 4.85
C THR A 140 17.38 10.15 5.77
N LEU A 141 16.65 11.23 5.50
CA LEU A 141 15.42 11.58 6.18
C LEU A 141 14.36 11.92 5.14
N SER A 142 13.14 11.37 5.27
CA SER A 142 12.02 11.75 4.43
C SER A 142 10.69 11.76 5.18
N LYS A 143 9.77 12.60 4.73
CA LYS A 143 8.38 12.68 5.17
C LYS A 143 7.49 12.67 3.93
N GLN A 144 6.41 11.92 3.98
CA GLN A 144 5.36 11.91 2.98
C GLN A 144 4.00 12.14 3.65
N GLU A 145 3.29 13.17 3.20
CA GLU A 145 1.91 13.48 3.59
C GLU A 145 0.98 12.88 2.52
N GLN A 146 -0.05 12.14 2.95
CA GLN A 146 -1.01 11.49 2.06
C GLN A 146 -2.36 11.31 2.77
N SER A 147 -3.43 11.23 1.97
CA SER A 147 -4.75 10.80 2.45
C SER A 147 -4.65 9.41 3.09
N GLY A 148 -4.88 9.33 4.41
CA GLY A 148 -4.80 8.09 5.18
C GLY A 148 -3.60 7.98 6.14
N GLY A 149 -2.70 8.97 6.17
CA GLY A 149 -1.74 9.18 7.26
C GLY A 149 -0.32 9.52 6.85
N ASP A 150 0.37 10.31 7.68
CA ASP A 150 1.77 10.71 7.48
C ASP A 150 2.73 9.53 7.59
N GLN A 151 3.69 9.43 6.67
CA GLN A 151 4.83 8.52 6.76
C GLN A 151 6.14 9.28 6.92
N ARG A 152 7.02 8.76 7.76
CA ARG A 152 8.39 9.26 8.00
C ARG A 152 9.37 8.11 7.86
N LEU A 153 10.52 8.37 7.27
CA LEU A 153 11.61 7.40 7.15
C LEU A 153 12.92 8.07 7.53
N ASN A 154 13.66 7.39 8.41
CA ASN A 154 15.02 7.77 8.82
C ASN A 154 15.95 6.60 8.53
N ALA A 155 17.09 6.85 7.90
CA ALA A 155 18.08 5.81 7.64
C ALA A 155 19.49 6.32 7.87
N ILE A 156 20.37 5.41 8.26
CA ILE A 156 21.81 5.62 8.33
C ILE A 156 22.51 4.50 7.58
N ASP A 157 23.62 4.82 6.93
CA ASP A 157 24.42 3.84 6.21
C ASP A 157 25.92 4.05 6.40
N LEU A 158 26.64 2.95 6.35
CA LEU A 158 28.10 2.88 6.38
C LEU A 158 28.56 2.07 5.19
N LEU A 159 29.48 2.64 4.42
CA LEU A 159 30.15 1.96 3.32
C LEU A 159 31.64 1.89 3.58
N VAL A 160 32.17 0.67 3.56
CA VAL A 160 33.60 0.38 3.65
C VAL A 160 34.03 -0.28 2.35
N ARG A 161 34.98 0.32 1.66
CA ARG A 161 35.49 -0.18 0.38
C ARG A 161 37.00 -0.31 0.38
N LYS A 162 37.51 -1.31 -0.32
CA LYS A 162 38.93 -1.45 -0.66
C LYS A 162 39.21 -0.91 -2.06
N THR A 163 38.30 -1.17 -2.99
CA THR A 163 38.26 -0.61 -4.35
C THR A 163 36.82 -0.22 -4.65
N PRO A 164 36.52 0.53 -5.73
CA PRO A 164 35.14 0.80 -6.13
C PRO A 164 34.30 -0.47 -6.38
N GLU A 165 34.95 -1.58 -6.71
CA GLU A 165 34.33 -2.88 -7.00
C GLU A 165 34.29 -3.80 -5.78
N THR A 166 35.15 -3.57 -4.77
CA THR A 166 35.23 -4.39 -3.55
C THR A 166 34.79 -3.59 -2.33
N TYR A 167 33.56 -3.82 -1.86
CA TYR A 167 32.96 -3.04 -0.79
C TYR A 167 31.97 -3.84 0.05
N ILE A 168 31.68 -3.30 1.23
CA ILE A 168 30.61 -3.71 2.12
C ILE A 168 29.83 -2.46 2.47
N LYS A 169 28.51 -2.50 2.29
CA LYS A 169 27.56 -1.49 2.74
C LYS A 169 26.62 -2.08 3.76
N VAL A 170 26.41 -1.35 4.85
CA VAL A 170 25.41 -1.66 5.87
C VAL A 170 24.47 -0.46 5.98
N GLU A 171 23.17 -0.71 5.97
CA GLU A 171 22.14 0.33 6.08
C GLU A 171 21.08 -0.11 7.10
N VAL A 172 20.73 0.81 7.99
CA VAL A 172 19.67 0.64 8.98
C VAL A 172 18.64 1.72 8.74
N ALA A 173 17.38 1.34 8.63
CA ALA A 173 16.27 2.26 8.41
C ALA A 173 15.15 2.00 9.41
N GLU A 174 14.49 3.07 9.83
CA GLU A 174 13.27 3.06 10.61
C GLU A 174 12.22 3.90 9.88
N SER A 175 11.03 3.32 9.67
CA SER A 175 9.87 4.04 9.18
C SER A 175 8.79 4.11 10.24
N LYS A 176 8.11 5.25 10.34
CA LYS A 176 6.98 5.49 11.22
C LYS A 176 5.84 6.12 10.44
N GLY A 177 4.64 5.57 10.56
CA GLY A 177 3.46 6.16 9.95
C GLY A 177 2.37 5.15 9.67
N GLU A 178 1.15 5.65 9.49
CA GLU A 178 0.05 4.81 9.03
C GLU A 178 0.31 4.46 7.55
N GLY A 179 0.13 3.20 7.20
CA GLY A 179 0.04 2.80 5.79
C GLY A 179 -1.14 3.52 5.13
N THR A 180 -1.37 3.29 3.85
CA THR A 180 -2.63 3.72 3.22
C THR A 180 -3.81 3.19 4.05
N GLY A 181 -4.54 4.11 4.70
CA GLY A 181 -5.70 3.77 5.53
C GLY A 181 -6.71 2.97 4.72
N THR A 182 -7.36 1.99 5.36
CA THR A 182 -8.38 1.18 4.68
C THR A 182 -9.75 1.77 4.89
N GLN A 183 -10.48 2.01 3.81
CA GLN A 183 -11.89 2.40 3.87
C GLN A 183 -12.77 1.17 3.69
N PHE A 184 -13.87 1.12 4.41
CA PHE A 184 -14.83 0.01 4.33
C PHE A 184 -16.22 0.48 3.96
N SER A 185 -16.83 -0.27 3.07
CA SER A 185 -18.22 -0.10 2.66
C SER A 185 -18.96 -1.43 2.78
N ASP A 186 -20.14 -1.41 3.37
CA ASP A 186 -21.06 -2.56 3.40
C ASP A 186 -22.20 -2.46 2.38
N ASP A 187 -22.29 -1.34 1.64
CA ASP A 187 -23.36 -1.04 0.70
C ASP A 187 -22.90 -1.01 -0.77
N GLY A 188 -21.66 -1.41 -1.05
CA GLY A 188 -21.12 -1.45 -2.41
C GLY A 188 -20.52 -0.13 -2.89
N GLY A 189 -20.15 0.76 -1.97
CA GLY A 189 -19.42 1.98 -2.24
C GLY A 189 -20.25 3.25 -2.25
N PHE A 190 -21.44 3.24 -1.66
CA PHE A 190 -22.22 4.46 -1.46
C PHE A 190 -21.84 5.16 -0.16
N THR A 191 -21.45 4.39 0.86
CA THR A 191 -20.98 4.88 2.15
C THR A 191 -19.65 4.25 2.50
N PHE A 192 -18.73 5.05 3.02
CA PHE A 192 -17.41 4.61 3.49
C PHE A 192 -17.21 4.94 4.95
N THR A 193 -16.61 4.00 5.67
CA THR A 193 -16.18 4.16 7.04
C THR A 193 -14.70 3.77 7.14
N PRO A 194 -13.85 4.60 7.76
CA PRO A 194 -12.45 4.22 7.98
C PRO A 194 -12.40 2.98 8.87
N LEU A 195 -11.81 1.88 8.37
CA LEU A 195 -11.46 0.77 9.24
C LEU A 195 -10.26 1.20 10.07
N ALA A 196 -10.48 1.29 11.38
CA ALA A 196 -9.38 1.37 12.31
C ALA A 196 -8.54 0.09 12.14
N GLN A 197 -7.37 0.22 11.49
CA GLN A 197 -6.32 -0.80 11.62
C GLN A 197 -6.12 -1.00 13.12
N ASN A 198 -6.13 -2.26 13.58
CA ASN A 198 -6.09 -2.57 15.01
C ASN A 198 -4.95 -1.77 15.67
N ARG A 199 -5.34 -0.72 16.43
CA ARG A 199 -4.51 0.41 16.88
C ARG A 199 -3.58 0.02 18.02
N GLN A 200 -2.81 -1.06 17.84
CA GLN A 200 -2.04 -1.63 18.93
C GLN A 200 -0.55 -1.35 18.90
N ASN A 201 0.00 -0.70 17.86
CA ASN A 201 1.38 -0.22 17.88
C ASN A 201 1.47 1.11 17.13
N ASP A 202 2.19 2.09 17.68
CA ASP A 202 2.93 3.05 16.87
C ASP A 202 3.59 2.24 15.74
N LEU A 203 3.11 2.38 14.50
CA LEU A 203 3.55 1.56 13.36
C LEU A 203 4.99 1.95 12.99
N ASN A 204 5.92 1.44 13.78
CA ASN A 204 7.35 1.55 13.57
C ASN A 204 7.80 0.25 12.88
N ALA A 205 8.41 0.37 11.72
CA ALA A 205 9.07 -0.74 11.05
C ALA A 205 10.57 -0.46 10.97
N ALA A 206 11.39 -1.46 11.30
CA ALA A 206 12.83 -1.37 11.20
C ALA A 206 13.34 -2.34 10.12
N ALA A 207 14.30 -1.89 9.34
CA ALA A 207 14.96 -2.69 8.30
C ALA A 207 16.48 -2.62 8.44
N LEU A 208 17.14 -3.74 8.18
CA LEU A 208 18.59 -3.87 8.07
C LEU A 208 18.92 -4.44 6.69
N ARG A 209 19.80 -3.75 5.95
CA ARG A 209 20.32 -4.22 4.68
C ARG A 209 21.83 -4.33 4.75
N VAL A 210 22.36 -5.44 4.25
CA VAL A 210 23.79 -5.66 4.04
C VAL A 210 24.01 -5.98 2.57
N GLU A 211 24.95 -5.29 1.95
CA GLU A 211 25.34 -5.46 0.55
C GLU A 211 26.86 -5.59 0.46
N SER A 212 27.34 -6.44 -0.43
CA SER A 212 28.77 -6.57 -0.72
C SER A 212 29.01 -6.77 -2.22
N GLY A 213 30.08 -6.17 -2.72
CA GLY A 213 30.63 -6.36 -4.06
C GLY A 213 32.09 -6.77 -3.99
#